data_AF-A0A4U0EP58-F1
#
_entry.id   AF-A0A4U0EP58-F1
#
_cell.length_a   1.000
_cell.length_b   1.000
_cell.length_c   1.000
_cell.angle_alpha   90.00
_cell.angle_beta   90.00
_cell.angle_gamma   90.00
#
_symmetry.space_group_name_H-M   'P 1'
#
loop_
_entity.id
_entity.type
_entity.pdbx_description
1 polymer ?
#
loop_
_entity_poly.entity_id
_entity_poly.type
_entity_poly.pdbx_seq_one_letter_code
_entity_poly.pdbx_strand_id
1 'polypeptide(L)'
;MKSLFFIIALFFVSIEVTSQSSWLDFKSVEFAFRAEFPKEPTKSVQNVPTAVGDIDMHMFMLQSTSNDDNNVIYSVIRSDYPEEQFEDADDEYNNTVLDGAVNGAVTNVKGELVFDNKITFNGYPGRSIKINIDQAYIYMNAYLIENTIYITQVICMKQKDKNEDINRFLDSFDIIKVKGD
;
A
#
# COMPACT_ATOMS: atom_id res chain seq x y z
N MET A 1 34.70 -61.92 29.67
CA MET A 1 33.76 -61.06 30.42
C MET A 1 34.25 -59.62 30.35
N LYS A 2 33.30 -58.67 30.26
CA LYS A 2 33.42 -57.21 30.11
C LYS A 2 33.33 -56.73 28.66
N SER A 3 32.08 -56.45 28.28
CA SER A 3 31.70 -55.65 27.12
C SER A 3 32.22 -54.22 27.27
N LEU A 4 32.60 -53.61 26.15
CA LEU A 4 32.78 -52.16 26.05
C LEU A 4 31.66 -51.65 25.15
N PHE A 5 30.64 -51.06 25.75
CA PHE A 5 29.53 -50.40 25.05
C PHE A 5 30.06 -49.10 24.44
N PHE A 6 30.06 -49.00 23.11
CA PHE A 6 30.18 -47.72 22.41
C PHE A 6 28.80 -47.07 22.34
N ILE A 7 28.61 -46.01 23.12
CA ILE A 7 27.42 -45.16 23.03
C ILE A 7 27.65 -44.20 21.85
N ILE A 8 26.95 -44.44 20.75
CA ILE A 8 26.85 -43.49 19.63
C ILE A 8 25.74 -42.51 20.00
N ALA A 9 26.12 -41.28 20.36
CA ALA A 9 25.18 -40.19 20.56
C ALA A 9 24.74 -39.64 19.19
N LEU A 10 23.55 -40.02 18.73
CA LEU A 10 22.88 -39.39 17.60
C LEU A 10 22.32 -38.03 18.05
N PHE A 11 23.02 -36.95 17.72
CA PHE A 11 22.46 -35.60 17.77
C PHE A 11 21.45 -35.44 16.62
N PHE A 12 20.17 -35.59 16.93
CA PHE A 12 19.10 -35.08 16.07
C PHE A 12 19.12 -33.55 16.16
N VAL A 13 19.77 -32.90 15.20
CA VAL A 13 19.59 -31.47 14.98
C VAL A 13 18.22 -31.31 14.33
N SER A 14 17.22 -30.94 15.13
CA SER A 14 15.94 -30.49 14.62
C SER A 14 16.18 -29.20 13.85
N ILE A 15 16.14 -29.26 12.52
CA ILE A 15 16.03 -28.05 11.70
C ILE A 15 14.62 -27.55 11.93
N GLU A 16 14.46 -26.59 12.84
CA GLU A 16 13.25 -25.80 12.93
C GLU A 16 13.17 -24.99 11.64
N VAL A 17 12.40 -25.50 10.67
CA VAL A 17 11.94 -24.67 9.55
C VAL A 17 10.97 -23.67 10.17
N THR A 18 11.50 -22.54 10.62
CA THR A 18 10.70 -21.36 10.94
C THR A 18 9.99 -21.00 9.65
N SER A 19 8.69 -21.29 9.55
CA SER A 19 7.83 -20.74 8.52
C SER A 19 7.76 -19.23 8.77
N GLN A 20 8.75 -18.51 8.28
CA GLN A 20 8.64 -17.08 8.10
C GLN A 20 7.52 -16.92 7.08
N SER A 21 6.36 -16.44 7.54
CA SER A 21 5.25 -16.07 6.67
C SER A 21 5.76 -14.98 5.73
N SER A 22 6.33 -15.38 4.60
CA SER A 22 6.86 -14.46 3.60
C SER A 22 5.66 -13.73 3.02
N TRP A 23 5.70 -12.40 3.05
CA TRP A 23 4.72 -11.60 2.33
C TRP A 23 4.71 -12.00 0.84
N LEU A 24 3.53 -11.94 0.25
CA LEU A 24 3.30 -12.18 -1.16
C LEU A 24 3.74 -10.94 -1.96
N ASP A 25 4.68 -11.11 -2.88
CA ASP A 25 4.95 -10.11 -3.93
C ASP A 25 3.78 -10.14 -4.94
N PHE A 26 2.80 -9.27 -4.74
CA PHE A 26 1.61 -9.20 -5.58
C PHE A 26 1.89 -8.33 -6.79
N LYS A 27 1.53 -8.83 -7.97
CA LYS A 27 1.71 -8.15 -9.25
C LYS A 27 0.42 -8.10 -10.03
N SER A 28 0.02 -6.89 -10.40
CA SER A 28 -1.11 -6.61 -11.26
C SER A 28 -0.61 -6.02 -12.57
N VAL A 29 -0.55 -6.86 -13.62
CA VAL A 29 -0.14 -6.40 -14.96
C VAL A 29 -1.21 -5.50 -15.57
N GLU A 30 -2.49 -5.85 -15.41
CA GLU A 30 -3.65 -5.06 -15.89
C GLU A 30 -3.62 -3.63 -15.33
N PHE A 31 -3.27 -3.44 -14.06
CA PHE A 31 -3.22 -2.12 -13.41
C PHE A 31 -1.81 -1.55 -13.27
N ALA A 32 -0.82 -2.19 -13.90
CA ALA A 32 0.57 -1.74 -13.98
C ALA A 32 1.24 -1.44 -12.62
N PHE A 33 1.02 -2.27 -11.59
CA PHE A 33 1.69 -2.11 -10.29
C PHE A 33 2.10 -3.43 -9.65
N ARG A 34 3.06 -3.34 -8.73
CA ARG A 34 3.39 -4.39 -7.76
C ARG A 34 3.46 -3.81 -6.35
N ALA A 35 3.21 -4.65 -5.36
CA ALA A 35 3.42 -4.36 -3.94
C ALA A 35 3.47 -5.67 -3.16
N GLU A 36 4.20 -5.70 -2.04
CA GLU A 36 4.13 -6.83 -1.11
C GLU A 36 2.87 -6.73 -0.25
N PHE A 37 2.13 -7.83 -0.09
CA PHE A 37 1.03 -7.95 0.85
C PHE A 37 1.25 -9.13 1.81
N PRO A 38 0.72 -9.08 3.05
CA PRO A 38 0.75 -10.25 3.93
C PRO A 38 0.08 -11.50 3.32
N LYS A 39 -0.97 -11.30 2.50
CA LYS A 39 -1.75 -12.32 1.79
C LYS A 39 -2.32 -11.70 0.51
N GLU A 40 -2.91 -12.53 -0.35
CA GLU A 40 -3.52 -12.06 -1.58
C GLU A 40 -4.67 -11.05 -1.32
N PRO A 41 -4.61 -9.82 -1.90
CA PRO A 41 -5.66 -8.83 -1.76
C PRO A 41 -6.86 -9.17 -2.65
N THR A 42 -8.05 -8.68 -2.28
CA THR A 42 -9.25 -8.76 -3.12
C THR A 42 -9.36 -7.54 -4.03
N LYS A 43 -9.64 -7.77 -5.33
CA LYS A 43 -9.95 -6.71 -6.31
C LYS A 43 -11.42 -6.32 -6.21
N SER A 44 -11.70 -5.02 -6.16
CA SER A 44 -13.03 -4.45 -6.33
C SER A 44 -12.97 -3.18 -7.18
N VAL A 45 -14.12 -2.72 -7.67
CA VAL A 45 -14.24 -1.46 -8.40
C VAL A 45 -15.36 -0.64 -7.77
N GLN A 46 -15.11 0.65 -7.58
CA GLN A 46 -16.10 1.60 -7.12
C GLN A 46 -16.15 2.79 -8.06
N ASN A 47 -17.33 3.10 -8.58
CA ASN A 47 -17.54 4.30 -9.36
C ASN A 47 -17.74 5.49 -8.42
N VAL A 48 -16.96 6.55 -8.60
CA VAL A 48 -17.01 7.76 -7.77
C VAL A 48 -17.23 8.99 -8.65
N PRO A 49 -18.31 9.76 -8.42
CA PRO A 49 -18.51 11.04 -9.07
C PRO A 49 -17.43 12.04 -8.64
N THR A 50 -16.70 12.59 -9.59
CA THR A 50 -15.71 13.65 -9.36
C THR A 50 -16.05 14.90 -10.15
N ALA A 51 -15.32 15.99 -9.90
CA ALA A 51 -15.51 17.26 -10.62
C ALA A 51 -15.26 17.12 -12.14
N VAL A 52 -14.50 16.10 -12.55
CA VAL A 52 -14.13 15.84 -13.95
C VAL A 52 -14.87 14.66 -14.58
N GLY A 53 -15.93 14.17 -13.90
CA GLY A 53 -16.73 13.03 -14.34
C GLY A 53 -16.70 11.86 -13.38
N ASP A 54 -17.40 10.79 -13.74
CA ASP A 54 -17.40 9.54 -12.98
C ASP A 54 -16.08 8.80 -13.22
N ILE A 55 -15.37 8.49 -12.14
CA ILE A 55 -14.09 7.79 -12.18
C ILE A 55 -14.23 6.43 -11.51
N ASP A 56 -13.74 5.40 -12.18
CA ASP A 56 -13.64 4.06 -11.59
C ASP A 56 -12.38 3.99 -10.70
N MET A 57 -12.61 3.70 -9.42
CA MET A 57 -11.56 3.39 -8.44
C MET A 57 -11.36 1.88 -8.40
N HIS A 58 -10.23 1.41 -8.93
CA HIS A 58 -9.85 0.01 -8.87
C HIS A 58 -9.06 -0.25 -7.59
N MET A 59 -9.66 -1.02 -6.67
CA MET A 59 -9.11 -1.23 -5.33
C MET A 59 -8.60 -2.66 -5.18
N PHE A 60 -7.41 -2.80 -4.60
CA PHE A 60 -6.80 -4.07 -4.21
C PHE A 60 -6.61 -4.02 -2.70
N MET A 61 -7.50 -4.67 -1.95
CA MET A 61 -7.58 -4.53 -0.50
C MET A 61 -7.38 -5.86 0.22
N LEU A 62 -6.57 -5.84 1.26
CA LEU A 62 -6.48 -6.90 2.26
C LEU A 62 -6.89 -6.35 3.62
N GLN A 63 -7.98 -6.89 4.17
CA GLN A 63 -8.37 -6.65 5.55
C GLN A 63 -7.83 -7.76 6.44
N SER A 64 -7.24 -7.39 7.57
CA SER A 64 -6.80 -8.33 8.59
C SER A 64 -7.98 -9.12 9.16
N THR A 65 -7.71 -10.40 9.46
CA THR A 65 -8.66 -11.30 10.13
C THR A 65 -8.30 -11.55 11.60
N SER A 66 -7.25 -10.91 12.12
CA SER A 66 -6.73 -11.12 13.48
C SER A 66 -6.42 -9.80 14.17
N ASN A 67 -6.84 -9.68 15.44
CA ASN A 67 -6.48 -8.52 16.26
C ASN A 67 -4.97 -8.45 16.57
N ASP A 68 -4.22 -9.53 16.35
CA ASP A 68 -2.79 -9.58 16.56
C ASP A 68 -2.00 -9.01 15.37
N ASP A 69 -2.60 -8.92 14.17
CA ASP A 69 -1.93 -8.37 12.99
C ASP A 69 -1.60 -6.89 13.17
N ASN A 70 -0.43 -6.46 12.66
CA ASN A 70 0.07 -5.11 12.87
C ASN A 70 -0.87 -4.02 12.31
N ASN A 71 -1.50 -4.30 11.17
CA ASN A 71 -2.36 -3.37 10.46
C ASN A 71 -3.71 -4.00 10.14
N VAL A 72 -4.76 -3.19 10.16
CA VAL A 72 -6.16 -3.57 9.92
C VAL A 72 -6.44 -3.68 8.43
N ILE A 73 -5.91 -2.76 7.62
CA ILE A 73 -6.09 -2.73 6.16
C ILE A 73 -4.76 -2.42 5.49
N TYR A 74 -4.51 -3.11 4.38
CA TYR A 74 -3.54 -2.74 3.34
C TYR A 74 -4.30 -2.57 2.03
N SER A 75 -4.03 -1.52 1.27
CA SER A 75 -4.63 -1.38 -0.06
C SER A 75 -3.80 -0.60 -1.06
N VAL A 76 -3.93 -0.98 -2.33
CA VAL A 76 -3.54 -0.17 -3.49
C VAL A 76 -4.81 0.22 -4.24
N ILE A 77 -4.92 1.47 -4.63
CA ILE A 77 -6.05 2.02 -5.39
C ILE A 77 -5.48 2.69 -6.64
N ARG A 78 -6.08 2.44 -7.80
CA ARG A 78 -5.78 3.14 -9.05
C ARG A 78 -7.03 3.84 -9.57
N SER A 79 -6.85 5.08 -10.02
CA SER A 79 -7.88 5.88 -10.68
C SER A 79 -7.30 6.53 -11.93
N ASP A 80 -7.93 6.28 -13.07
CA ASP A 80 -7.55 6.82 -14.37
C ASP A 80 -8.45 8.03 -14.67
N TYR A 81 -7.85 9.21 -14.82
CA TYR A 81 -8.55 10.45 -15.16
C TYR A 81 -8.52 10.65 -16.69
N PRO A 82 -9.49 11.38 -17.28
CA PRO A 82 -9.46 11.68 -18.71
C PRO A 82 -8.15 12.39 -19.12
N GLU A 83 -7.48 11.89 -20.15
CA GLU A 83 -6.18 12.41 -20.62
C GLU A 83 -6.25 13.88 -21.03
N GLU A 84 -7.39 14.31 -21.58
CA GLU A 84 -7.61 15.69 -22.04
C GLU A 84 -7.55 16.70 -20.88
N GLN A 85 -7.76 16.26 -19.63
CA GLN A 85 -7.61 17.10 -18.44
C GLN A 85 -6.13 17.33 -18.07
N PHE A 86 -5.20 16.59 -18.68
CA PHE A 86 -3.77 16.62 -18.35
C PHE A 86 -2.87 17.05 -19.53
N GLU A 87 -3.43 17.39 -20.69
CA GLU A 87 -2.66 17.80 -21.89
C GLU A 87 -1.72 18.99 -21.61
N ASP A 88 -2.20 19.99 -20.87
CA ASP A 88 -1.45 21.19 -20.48
C ASP A 88 -1.09 21.20 -18.98
N ALA A 89 -1.09 20.03 -18.33
CA ALA A 89 -0.81 19.92 -16.90
C ALA A 89 0.61 20.38 -16.57
N ASP A 90 0.72 21.43 -15.77
CA ASP A 90 1.95 21.87 -15.16
C ASP A 90 2.05 21.41 -13.69
N ASP A 91 3.12 21.81 -13.01
CA ASP A 91 3.34 21.48 -11.60
C ASP A 91 2.23 22.03 -10.69
N GLU A 92 1.65 23.19 -11.00
CA GLU A 92 0.59 23.81 -10.20
C GLU A 92 -0.72 23.01 -10.31
N TYR A 93 -1.09 22.62 -11.53
CA TYR A 93 -2.22 21.75 -11.78
C TYR A 93 -2.06 20.40 -11.08
N ASN A 94 -0.90 19.76 -11.23
CA ASN A 94 -0.60 18.48 -10.59
C ASN A 94 -0.67 18.57 -9.05
N ASN A 95 -0.20 19.68 -8.46
CA ASN A 95 -0.33 19.93 -7.03
C ASN A 95 -1.82 20.05 -6.62
N THR A 96 -2.63 20.72 -7.42
CA THR A 96 -4.07 20.90 -7.17
C THR A 96 -4.81 19.55 -7.16
N VAL A 97 -4.50 18.68 -8.13
CA VAL A 97 -5.05 17.31 -8.20
C VAL A 97 -4.67 16.51 -6.95
N LEU A 98 -3.41 16.56 -6.54
CA LEU A 98 -2.92 15.89 -5.34
C LEU A 98 -3.53 16.46 -4.04
N ASP A 99 -3.73 17.79 -3.96
CA ASP A 99 -4.46 18.42 -2.85
C ASP A 99 -5.90 17.91 -2.79
N GLY A 100 -6.56 17.73 -3.94
CA GLY A 100 -7.88 17.12 -4.03
C GLY A 100 -7.91 15.71 -3.45
N ALA A 101 -6.92 14.87 -3.78
CA ALA A 101 -6.81 13.51 -3.24
C ALA A 101 -6.62 13.50 -1.72
N VAL A 102 -5.72 14.35 -1.18
CA VAL A 102 -5.49 14.48 0.27
C VAL A 102 -6.76 14.97 0.99
N ASN A 103 -7.36 16.05 0.50
CA ASN A 103 -8.57 16.64 1.10
C ASN A 103 -9.76 15.66 1.05
N GLY A 104 -9.91 14.94 -0.05
CA GLY A 104 -10.90 13.88 -0.21
C GLY A 104 -10.70 12.77 0.83
N ALA A 105 -9.47 12.28 1.00
CA ALA A 105 -9.15 11.26 2.00
C ALA A 105 -9.49 11.73 3.43
N VAL A 106 -9.05 12.92 3.83
CA VAL A 106 -9.30 13.49 5.16
C VAL A 106 -10.79 13.68 5.41
N THR A 107 -11.51 14.25 4.44
CA THR A 107 -12.96 14.54 4.56
C THR A 107 -13.79 13.26 4.64
N ASN A 108 -13.49 12.26 3.79
CA ASN A 108 -14.24 11.01 3.73
C ASN A 108 -14.18 10.25 5.05
N VAL A 109 -13.03 10.24 5.73
CA VAL A 109 -12.86 9.56 7.02
C VAL A 109 -13.15 10.46 8.22
N LYS A 110 -13.52 11.73 7.99
CA LYS A 110 -13.72 12.76 9.03
C LYS A 110 -12.51 12.83 9.99
N GLY A 111 -11.32 12.71 9.43
CA GLY A 111 -10.08 12.65 10.18
C GLY A 111 -9.39 14.00 10.33
N GLU A 112 -8.25 13.98 10.99
CA GLU A 112 -7.34 15.12 11.16
C GLU A 112 -6.00 14.80 10.51
N LEU A 113 -5.48 15.71 9.68
CA LEU A 113 -4.19 15.55 9.02
C LEU A 113 -3.06 15.73 10.04
N VAL A 114 -2.25 14.68 10.24
CA VAL A 114 -1.08 14.68 11.15
C VAL A 114 0.14 15.27 10.46
N PHE A 115 0.38 14.84 9.23
CA PHE A 115 1.41 15.41 8.36
C PHE A 115 1.00 15.24 6.91
N ASP A 116 1.62 16.07 6.08
CA ASP A 116 1.50 16.04 4.64
C ASP A 116 2.81 16.49 4.00
N ASN A 117 3.52 15.53 3.42
CA ASN A 117 4.81 15.73 2.81
C ASN A 117 4.68 15.59 1.29
N LYS A 118 5.17 16.57 0.55
CA LYS A 118 5.43 16.41 -0.89
C LYS A 118 6.58 15.44 -1.09
N ILE A 119 6.39 14.46 -1.96
CA ILE A 119 7.39 13.45 -2.30
C ILE A 119 7.53 13.33 -3.82
N THR A 120 8.63 12.74 -4.27
CA THR A 120 8.85 12.40 -5.68
C THR A 120 8.99 10.89 -5.79
N PHE A 121 8.21 10.28 -6.68
CA PHE A 121 8.21 8.84 -6.92
C PHE A 121 8.53 8.58 -8.38
N ASN A 122 9.69 7.97 -8.66
CA ASN A 122 10.15 7.70 -10.03
C ASN A 122 10.12 8.92 -10.99
N GLY A 123 10.31 10.14 -10.45
CA GLY A 123 10.25 11.40 -11.20
C GLY A 123 8.87 12.05 -11.26
N TYR A 124 7.83 11.39 -10.75
CA TYR A 124 6.46 11.90 -10.70
C TYR A 124 6.14 12.54 -9.33
N PRO A 125 5.24 13.55 -9.30
CA PRO A 125 4.83 14.19 -8.05
C PRO A 125 3.94 13.26 -7.20
N GLY A 126 4.07 13.39 -5.88
CA GLY A 126 3.25 12.64 -4.95
C GLY A 126 3.14 13.29 -3.57
N ARG A 127 2.34 12.65 -2.71
CA ARG A 127 2.08 13.05 -1.32
C ARG A 127 2.25 11.86 -0.42
N SER A 128 2.93 12.04 0.70
CA SER A 128 2.92 11.10 1.83
C SER A 128 2.24 11.78 2.99
N ILE A 129 1.11 11.22 3.43
CA ILE A 129 0.29 11.80 4.48
C ILE A 129 0.03 10.79 5.59
N LYS A 130 -0.31 11.33 6.76
CA LYS A 130 -0.89 10.54 7.85
C LYS A 130 -2.13 11.22 8.37
N ILE A 131 -3.21 10.45 8.53
CA ILE A 131 -4.49 10.93 9.03
C ILE A 131 -4.77 10.26 10.38
N ASN A 132 -5.10 11.07 11.38
CA ASN A 132 -5.61 10.66 12.67
C ASN A 132 -7.13 10.45 12.58
N ILE A 133 -7.58 9.25 12.91
CA ILE A 133 -9.00 8.92 13.12
C ILE A 133 -9.16 8.35 14.53
N ASP A 134 -10.39 8.23 15.03
CA ASP A 134 -10.70 7.93 16.45
C ASP A 134 -9.73 6.93 17.12
N GLN A 135 -9.68 5.68 16.66
CA GLN A 135 -8.85 4.62 17.26
C GLN A 135 -7.67 4.16 16.38
N ALA A 136 -7.47 4.81 15.23
CA ALA A 136 -6.51 4.35 14.22
C ALA A 136 -5.76 5.51 13.56
N TYR A 137 -4.69 5.16 12.85
CA TYR A 137 -4.02 6.03 11.90
C TYR A 137 -4.15 5.46 10.50
N ILE A 138 -4.27 6.35 9.53
CA ILE A 138 -4.16 6.03 8.11
C ILE A 138 -2.83 6.59 7.62
N TYR A 139 -1.98 5.72 7.08
CA TYR A 139 -0.81 6.09 6.30
C TYR A 139 -1.15 5.99 4.84
N MET A 140 -0.86 7.02 4.06
CA MET A 140 -1.23 7.07 2.66
C MET A 140 -0.12 7.73 1.82
N ASN A 141 0.30 7.05 0.75
CA ASN A 141 1.05 7.71 -0.32
C ASN A 141 0.18 7.81 -1.58
N ALA A 142 0.05 9.01 -2.14
CA ALA A 142 -0.57 9.27 -3.43
C ALA A 142 0.49 9.64 -4.46
N TYR A 143 0.44 9.04 -5.64
CA TYR A 143 1.37 9.29 -6.74
C TYR A 143 0.56 9.63 -7.99
N LEU A 144 0.88 10.76 -8.62
CA LEU A 144 0.23 11.19 -9.86
C LEU A 144 1.19 10.93 -11.04
N ILE A 145 0.89 9.90 -11.82
CA ILE A 145 1.67 9.48 -12.99
C ILE A 145 0.86 9.83 -14.23
N GLU A 146 1.27 10.91 -14.91
CA GLU A 146 0.54 11.47 -16.05
C GLU A 146 -0.91 11.80 -15.62
N ASN A 147 -1.92 11.11 -16.16
CA ASN A 147 -3.33 11.25 -15.80
C ASN A 147 -3.83 10.18 -14.79
N THR A 148 -2.94 9.38 -14.22
CA THR A 148 -3.29 8.27 -13.33
C THR A 148 -2.87 8.54 -11.89
N ILE A 149 -3.79 8.38 -10.93
CA ILE A 149 -3.46 8.40 -9.51
C ILE A 149 -3.36 6.97 -8.97
N TYR A 150 -2.22 6.67 -8.35
CA TYR A 150 -2.05 5.50 -7.49
C TYR A 150 -2.04 5.92 -6.03
N ILE A 151 -2.86 5.28 -5.20
CA ILE A 151 -2.86 5.46 -3.74
C ILE A 151 -2.49 4.14 -3.09
N THR A 152 -1.46 4.18 -2.24
CA THR A 152 -1.16 3.11 -1.28
C THR A 152 -1.64 3.54 0.09
N GLN A 153 -2.29 2.64 0.82
CA GLN A 153 -2.89 2.96 2.11
C GLN A 153 -2.71 1.82 3.10
N VAL A 154 -2.33 2.18 4.34
CA VAL A 154 -2.33 1.28 5.50
C VAL A 154 -3.16 1.90 6.61
N ILE A 155 -4.04 1.11 7.22
CA ILE A 155 -4.76 1.52 8.44
C ILE A 155 -4.25 0.69 9.60
N CYS A 156 -3.75 1.34 10.65
CA CYS A 156 -3.25 0.68 11.85
C CYS A 156 -3.98 1.21 13.10
N MET A 157 -4.17 0.37 14.11
CA MET A 157 -4.66 0.85 15.40
C MET A 157 -3.62 1.77 16.05
N LYS A 158 -4.04 2.77 16.83
CA LYS A 158 -3.13 3.73 17.46
C LYS A 158 -2.05 3.07 18.32
N GLN A 159 -2.39 2.00 19.05
CA GLN A 159 -1.40 1.27 19.85
C GLN A 159 -0.36 0.50 19.02
N LYS A 160 -0.56 0.38 17.70
CA LYS A 160 0.35 -0.28 16.74
C LYS A 160 0.97 0.72 15.76
N ASP A 161 0.92 2.02 16.08
CA ASP A 161 1.49 3.07 15.24
C ASP A 161 3.00 2.84 14.99
N LYS A 162 3.49 3.23 13.79
CA LYS A 162 4.91 3.11 13.38
C LYS A 162 5.48 1.68 13.40
N ASN A 163 4.64 0.66 13.24
CA ASN A 163 5.12 -0.71 13.05
C ASN A 163 5.87 -0.87 11.71
N GLU A 164 6.73 -1.88 11.63
CA GLU A 164 7.59 -2.13 10.45
C GLU A 164 6.79 -2.52 9.20
N ASP A 165 5.65 -3.17 9.38
CA ASP A 165 4.80 -3.63 8.26
C ASP A 165 4.17 -2.47 7.49
N ILE A 166 4.01 -1.28 8.10
CA ILE A 166 3.59 -0.07 7.40
C ILE A 166 4.62 0.28 6.31
N ASN A 167 5.89 0.41 6.70
CA ASN A 167 6.95 0.77 5.76
C ASN A 167 7.19 -0.35 4.75
N ARG A 168 7.18 -1.61 5.20
CA ARG A 168 7.30 -2.77 4.31
C ARG A 168 6.27 -2.72 3.16
N PHE A 169 5.00 -2.44 3.48
CA PHE A 169 3.97 -2.29 2.47
C PHE A 169 4.21 -1.06 1.57
N LEU A 170 4.35 0.12 2.16
CA LEU A 170 4.43 1.38 1.41
C LEU A 170 5.68 1.45 0.51
N ASP A 171 6.82 0.97 0.99
CA ASP A 171 8.10 0.99 0.28
C ASP A 171 8.20 -0.09 -0.80
N SER A 172 7.37 -1.14 -0.70
CA SER A 172 7.32 -2.21 -1.72
C SER A 172 6.55 -1.81 -2.98
N PHE A 173 5.74 -0.75 -2.92
CA PHE A 173 4.95 -0.31 -4.05
C PHE A 173 5.84 0.19 -5.18
N ASP A 174 5.60 -0.32 -6.38
CA ASP A 174 6.27 0.15 -7.58
C ASP A 174 5.36 0.03 -8.80
N ILE A 175 5.62 0.86 -9.81
CA ILE A 175 4.92 0.80 -11.08
C ILE A 175 5.61 -0.18 -12.02
N ILE A 176 4.83 -1.06 -12.62
CA ILE A 176 5.31 -1.95 -13.66
C ILE A 176 5.25 -1.15 -14.95
N LYS A 177 6.35 -0.47 -15.32
CA LYS A 177 6.42 0.22 -16.61
C LYS A 177 5.98 -0.73 -17.74
N VAL A 178 4.84 -0.47 -18.34
CA VAL A 178 4.52 -0.92 -19.70
C VAL A 178 4.62 0.32 -20.59
N LYS A 179 5.86 0.77 -20.83
CA LYS A 179 6.12 1.74 -21.89
C LYS A 179 6.43 0.93 -23.15
N GLY A 180 5.41 0.74 -23.99
CA GLY A 180 5.49 0.33 -25.40
C GLY A 180 6.01 -1.08 -25.67
N ASP A 181 5.09 -1.97 -26.06
CA ASP A 181 5.26 -2.69 -27.33
C ASP A 181 4.75 -1.77 -28.46
#